data_AF-A0A2M8ASI1-F1
#
_entry.id   AF-A0A2M8ASI1-F1
#
_cell.length_a   1.000
_cell.length_b   1.000
_cell.length_c   1.000
_cell.angle_alpha   90.00
_cell.angle_beta   90.00
_cell.angle_gamma   90.00
#
_symmetry.space_group_name_H-M   'P 1'
#
loop_
_entity.id
_entity.type
_entity.pdbx_description
1 polymer ?
#
loop_
_entity_poly.entity_id
_entity_poly.type
_entity_poly.pdbx_seq_one_letter_code
_entity_poly.pdbx_strand_id
1 'polypeptide(L)'
;MSIYLYDIPLPEAKACLETALKEANLWRVLGFETIPLDENALGRVLAEPVWAKVSSPHYHASAMDGFAVRAEETAGAQPSTPIQLSVTRDQSSGQAAYVDTGDPL
;
A
#
# COMPACT_ATOMS: atom_id res chain seq x y z
N MET A 1 -27.60 47.31 -23.07
CA MET A 1 -27.29 46.38 -21.96
C MET A 1 -28.56 45.55 -21.76
N SER A 2 -28.55 44.28 -22.17
CA SER A 2 -29.74 43.43 -22.02
C SER A 2 -29.97 43.15 -20.54
N ILE A 3 -31.21 43.28 -20.08
CA ILE A 3 -31.63 43.10 -18.67
C ILE A 3 -32.05 41.64 -18.42
N TYR A 4 -32.05 40.81 -19.47
CA TYR A 4 -32.50 39.42 -19.42
C TYR A 4 -31.32 38.45 -19.33
N LEU A 5 -31.44 37.47 -18.44
CA LEU A 5 -30.54 36.32 -18.38
C LEU A 5 -30.94 35.32 -19.47
N TYR A 6 -29.95 34.71 -20.11
CA TYR A 6 -30.12 33.61 -21.06
C TYR A 6 -29.48 32.37 -20.46
N ASP A 7 -30.16 31.23 -20.58
CA ASP A 7 -29.61 29.95 -20.17
C ASP A 7 -28.57 29.46 -21.18
N ILE A 8 -27.67 28.62 -20.70
CA ILE A 8 -26.69 27.91 -21.51
C ILE A 8 -26.73 26.43 -21.14
N PRO A 9 -26.40 25.51 -22.07
CA PRO A 9 -26.26 24.10 -21.77
C PRO A 9 -25.33 23.83 -20.59
N LEU A 10 -25.65 22.84 -19.77
CA LEU A 10 -24.86 22.45 -18.58
C LEU A 10 -23.36 22.22 -18.88
N PRO A 11 -22.95 21.59 -20.00
CA PRO A 11 -21.53 21.46 -20.32
C PRO A 11 -20.82 22.81 -20.52
N GLU A 12 -21.49 23.77 -21.16
CA GLU A 12 -20.97 25.12 -21.37
C GLU A 12 -20.86 25.88 -20.05
N ALA A 13 -21.87 25.75 -19.17
CA ALA A 13 -21.82 26.33 -17.83
C ALA A 13 -20.65 25.79 -17.00
N LYS A 14 -20.39 24.47 -17.05
CA LYS A 14 -19.25 23.85 -16.36
C LYS A 14 -17.91 24.33 -16.93
N ALA A 15 -17.78 24.43 -18.24
CA ALA A 15 -16.56 24.92 -18.88
C ALA A 15 -16.29 26.40 -18.56
N CYS A 16 -17.33 27.23 -18.52
CA CYS A 16 -17.23 28.62 -18.10
C CYS A 16 -16.77 28.74 -16.64
N LEU A 17 -17.37 27.95 -15.74
CA LEU A 17 -16.97 27.91 -14.32
C LEU A 17 -15.50 27.49 -14.16
N GLU A 18 -15.08 26.42 -14.83
CA GLU A 18 -13.69 25.94 -14.76
C GLU A 18 -12.71 27.00 -15.28
N THR A 19 -13.05 27.67 -16.38
CA THR A 19 -12.22 28.76 -16.95
C THR A 19 -12.09 29.92 -15.97
N ALA A 20 -13.19 30.38 -15.39
CA ALA A 20 -13.18 31.45 -14.40
C ALA A 20 -12.36 31.08 -13.15
N LEU A 21 -12.46 29.83 -12.67
CA LEU A 21 -11.65 29.35 -11.55
C LEU A 21 -10.16 29.29 -11.91
N LYS A 22 -9.80 28.90 -13.14
CA LYS A 22 -8.41 28.91 -13.61
C LYS A 22 -7.85 30.32 -13.70
N GLU A 23 -8.59 31.25 -14.30
CA GLU A 23 -8.20 32.66 -14.43
C GLU A 23 -8.03 33.35 -13.07
N ALA A 24 -8.89 33.03 -12.11
CA ALA A 24 -8.79 33.50 -10.73
C ALA A 24 -7.71 32.77 -9.90
N ASN A 25 -6.98 31.81 -10.48
CA ASN A 25 -6.00 30.96 -9.80
C ASN A 25 -6.58 30.17 -8.60
N LEU A 26 -7.85 29.76 -8.72
CA LEU A 26 -8.61 28.97 -7.75
C LEU A 26 -8.85 27.52 -8.21
N TRP A 27 -8.52 27.18 -9.45
CA TRP A 27 -8.54 25.80 -9.97
C TRP A 27 -7.30 25.01 -9.54
N ARG A 28 -7.05 24.97 -8.23
CA ARG A 28 -5.91 24.29 -7.61
C ARG A 28 -6.22 23.98 -6.14
N VAL A 29 -5.31 23.27 -5.48
CA VAL A 29 -5.33 23.18 -4.01
C VAL A 29 -5.16 24.58 -3.41
N LEU A 30 -6.16 25.04 -2.67
CA LEU A 30 -6.20 26.39 -2.09
C LEU A 30 -5.36 26.51 -0.82
N GLY A 31 -5.19 25.41 -0.11
CA GLY A 31 -4.39 25.30 1.10
C GLY A 31 -4.36 23.85 1.57
N PHE A 32 -3.43 23.56 2.46
CA PHE A 32 -3.34 22.27 3.12
C PHE A 32 -2.95 22.48 4.58
N GLU A 33 -3.21 21.47 5.38
CA GLU A 33 -2.79 21.40 6.76
C GLU A 33 -2.26 19.99 7.03
N THR A 34 -1.36 19.88 8.00
CA THR A 34 -0.92 18.60 8.53
C THR A 34 -1.73 18.30 9.77
N ILE A 35 -2.52 17.24 9.72
CA ILE A 35 -3.29 16.72 10.85
C ILE A 35 -2.75 15.34 11.25
N PRO A 36 -2.95 14.91 12.50
CA PRO A 36 -2.69 13.53 12.90
C PRO A 36 -3.56 12.54 12.10
N LEU A 37 -3.08 11.30 11.99
CA LEU A 37 -3.87 10.20 11.42
C LEU A 37 -4.80 9.61 12.48
N ASP A 38 -5.89 10.33 12.75
CA ASP A 38 -6.95 9.95 13.69
C ASP A 38 -8.33 10.07 13.03
N GLU A 39 -9.42 9.96 13.81
CA GLU A 39 -10.79 10.04 13.30
C GLU A 39 -11.12 11.35 12.57
N ASN A 40 -10.40 12.46 12.85
CA ASN A 40 -10.61 13.75 12.17
C ASN A 40 -10.06 13.76 10.74
N ALA A 41 -9.23 12.77 10.37
CA ALA A 41 -8.77 12.60 9.00
C ALA A 41 -9.82 11.95 8.08
N LEU A 42 -10.86 11.31 8.64
CA LEU A 42 -11.89 10.63 7.86
C LEU A 42 -12.69 11.64 7.02
N GLY A 43 -12.82 11.38 5.72
CA GLY A 43 -13.55 12.25 4.78
C GLY A 43 -12.75 13.46 4.28
N ARG A 44 -11.50 13.66 4.74
CA ARG A 44 -10.57 14.64 4.16
C ARG A 44 -10.05 14.15 2.82
N VAL A 45 -9.57 15.09 1.99
CA VAL A 45 -8.91 14.80 0.72
C VAL A 45 -7.41 15.04 0.88
N LEU A 46 -6.58 14.09 0.44
CA LEU A 46 -5.13 14.26 0.44
C LEU A 46 -4.73 15.44 -0.45
N ALA A 47 -3.85 16.31 0.06
CA ALA A 47 -3.32 17.42 -0.70
C ALA A 47 -2.35 16.98 -1.80
N GLU A 48 -1.68 15.84 -1.61
CA GLU A 48 -0.71 15.27 -2.54
C GLU A 48 -0.65 13.72 -2.42
N PRO A 49 -0.06 13.01 -3.40
CA PRO A 49 0.15 11.57 -3.31
C PRO A 49 1.04 11.17 -2.12
N VAL A 50 0.71 10.06 -1.46
CA VAL A 50 1.52 9.49 -0.37
C VAL A 50 2.33 8.31 -0.92
N TRP A 51 3.65 8.39 -0.80
CA TRP A 51 4.57 7.35 -1.25
C TRP A 51 5.05 6.50 -0.08
N ALA A 52 5.12 5.18 -0.29
CA ALA A 52 5.68 4.28 0.70
C ALA A 52 7.17 4.59 0.94
N LYS A 53 7.56 4.77 2.19
CA LYS A 53 8.96 5.00 2.58
C LYS A 53 9.75 3.71 2.72
N VAL A 54 9.06 2.60 2.96
CA VAL A 54 9.61 1.26 3.17
C VAL A 54 8.69 0.22 2.57
N SER A 55 9.24 -0.93 2.21
CA SER A 55 8.44 -2.11 1.86
C SER A 55 7.62 -2.58 3.06
N SER A 56 6.46 -3.17 2.80
CA SER A 56 5.64 -3.79 3.84
C SER A 56 5.20 -5.18 3.37
N PRO A 57 5.68 -6.28 3.98
CA PRO A 57 6.69 -6.31 5.05
C PRO A 57 8.06 -5.80 4.57
N HIS A 58 8.87 -5.30 5.52
CA HIS A 58 10.21 -4.77 5.25
C HIS A 58 11.32 -5.84 5.35
N TYR A 59 10.93 -7.10 5.55
CA TYR A 59 11.80 -8.26 5.73
C TYR A 59 11.15 -9.51 5.11
N HIS A 60 11.91 -10.60 5.00
CA HIS A 60 11.39 -11.90 4.58
C HIS A 60 10.65 -12.55 5.74
N ALA A 61 9.33 -12.45 5.72
CA ALA A 61 8.47 -13.04 6.74
C ALA A 61 7.96 -14.41 6.31
N SER A 62 7.84 -15.34 7.27
CA SER A 62 7.10 -16.57 7.05
C SER A 62 5.62 -16.25 6.82
N ALA A 63 5.05 -16.82 5.75
CA ALA A 63 3.64 -16.66 5.44
C ALA A 63 2.73 -17.62 6.23
N MET A 64 3.32 -18.63 6.88
CA MET A 64 2.61 -19.74 7.53
C MET A 64 3.41 -20.21 8.76
N ASP A 65 2.74 -20.90 9.67
CA ASP A 65 3.41 -21.66 10.72
C ASP A 65 4.01 -22.94 10.11
N GLY A 66 5.25 -23.27 10.49
CA GLY A 66 5.93 -24.43 9.92
C GLY A 66 7.43 -24.45 10.20
N PHE A 67 8.21 -24.86 9.19
CA PHE A 67 9.67 -24.95 9.28
C PHE A 67 10.33 -24.19 8.14
N ALA A 68 11.19 -23.23 8.49
CA ALA A 68 12.13 -22.63 7.57
C ALA A 68 13.19 -23.67 7.19
N VAL A 69 13.38 -23.88 5.90
CA VAL A 69 14.36 -24.83 5.35
C VAL A 69 15.11 -24.19 4.19
N ARG A 70 16.32 -24.67 3.92
CA ARG A 70 17.04 -24.33 2.69
C ARG A 70 16.44 -25.17 1.54
N ALA A 71 15.84 -24.50 0.55
CA ALA A 71 15.09 -25.18 -0.52
C ALA A 71 15.91 -26.27 -1.23
N GLU A 72 17.21 -26.04 -1.45
CA GLU A 72 18.12 -27.00 -2.08
C GLU A 72 18.29 -28.30 -1.28
N GLU A 73 18.14 -28.28 0.05
CA GLU A 73 18.24 -29.48 0.90
C GLU A 73 17.00 -30.37 0.81
N THR A 74 15.91 -29.87 0.21
CA THR A 74 14.69 -30.64 -0.06
C THR A 74 14.65 -31.21 -1.48
N ALA A 75 15.67 -30.94 -2.30
CA ALA A 75 15.70 -31.36 -3.68
C ALA A 75 15.67 -32.90 -3.80
N GLY A 76 14.73 -33.43 -4.58
CA GLY A 76 14.58 -34.86 -4.80
C GLY A 76 13.77 -35.61 -3.73
N ALA A 77 13.21 -34.92 -2.73
CA ALA A 77 12.27 -35.53 -1.79
C ALA A 77 11.04 -36.10 -2.53
N GLN A 78 10.71 -37.35 -2.26
CA GLN A 78 9.54 -38.04 -2.82
C GLN A 78 8.76 -38.75 -1.70
N PRO A 79 7.45 -39.02 -1.86
CA PRO A 79 6.69 -39.77 -0.86
C PRO A 79 7.28 -41.15 -0.52
N SER A 80 7.90 -41.83 -1.49
CA SER A 80 8.58 -43.12 -1.29
C SER A 80 9.99 -42.99 -0.70
N THR A 81 10.60 -41.81 -0.83
CA THR A 81 11.99 -41.53 -0.44
C THR A 81 12.07 -40.15 0.22
N PRO A 82 11.60 -40.02 1.47
CA PRO A 82 11.59 -38.74 2.16
C PRO A 82 13.00 -38.31 2.58
N ILE A 83 13.23 -36.98 2.64
CA ILE A 83 14.44 -36.40 3.22
C ILE A 83 14.16 -36.05 4.69
N GLN A 84 15.04 -36.47 5.58
CA GLN A 84 15.00 -36.10 7.00
C GLN A 84 15.93 -34.93 7.26
N LEU A 85 15.38 -33.86 7.84
CA LEU A 85 16.14 -32.67 8.24
C LEU A 85 16.19 -32.59 9.77
N SER A 86 17.35 -32.19 10.29
CA SER A 86 17.51 -31.93 11.72
C SER A 86 16.87 -30.59 12.10
N VAL A 87 15.89 -30.63 13.00
CA VAL A 87 15.23 -29.44 13.53
C VAL A 87 16.03 -28.91 14.71
N THR A 88 16.32 -27.62 14.69
CA THR A 88 16.92 -26.91 15.83
C THR A 88 16.03 -25.74 16.26
N ARG A 89 16.22 -25.27 17.50
CA ARG A 89 15.55 -24.06 17.99
C ARG A 89 16.25 -22.77 17.54
N ASP A 90 17.46 -22.89 17.01
CA ASP A 90 18.30 -21.78 16.61
C ASP A 90 18.41 -21.78 15.07
N GLN A 91 17.89 -20.74 14.44
CA GLN A 91 17.91 -20.60 12.97
C GLN A 91 19.33 -20.66 12.37
N SER A 92 20.37 -20.43 13.17
CA SER A 92 21.76 -20.38 12.70
C SER A 92 22.51 -21.72 12.71
N SER A 93 21.95 -22.77 13.33
CA SER A 93 22.70 -24.01 13.59
C SER A 93 22.01 -25.32 13.18
N GLY A 94 20.86 -25.27 12.50
CA GLY A 94 20.13 -26.45 12.00
C GLY A 94 19.77 -26.43 10.52
N GLN A 95 19.32 -27.56 9.99
CA GLN A 95 18.82 -27.69 8.61
C GLN A 95 17.35 -27.24 8.47
N ALA A 96 16.62 -27.26 9.58
CA ALA A 96 15.28 -26.74 9.70
C ALA A 96 15.11 -25.98 11.02
N ALA A 97 14.35 -24.89 11.00
CA ALA A 97 13.99 -24.13 12.19
C ALA A 97 12.49 -23.88 12.20
N TYR A 98 11.85 -24.07 13.36
CA TYR A 98 10.44 -23.78 13.51
C TYR A 98 10.20 -22.26 13.39
N VAL A 99 9.13 -21.88 12.70
CA VAL A 99 8.70 -20.48 12.52
C VAL A 99 7.19 -20.38 12.64
N ASP A 100 6.71 -19.29 13.23
CA ASP A 100 5.31 -18.88 13.20
C ASP A 100 5.08 -17.84 12.08
N THR A 101 3.82 -17.61 11.75
CA THR A 101 3.40 -16.60 10.76
C THR A 101 3.88 -15.21 11.16
N GLY A 102 4.65 -14.57 10.28
CA GLY A 102 5.25 -13.27 10.52
C GLY A 102 6.68 -13.31 11.06
N ASP A 103 7.19 -14.47 11.48
CA ASP A 103 8.59 -14.60 11.91
C ASP A 103 9.56 -14.32 10.76
N PRO A 104 10.73 -13.73 11.04
CA PRO A 104 11.76 -13.52 10.04
C PRO A 104 12.45 -14.83 9.61
N LEU A 105 12.83 -14.89 8.33
CA LEU A 105 13.61 -15.95 7.70
C LEU A 105 15.07 -15.55 7.47
#